data_AF-A0AAF0IEP5-F1
#
_entry.id   AF-A0AAF0IEP5-F1
#
_cell.length_a   1.000
_cell.length_b   1.000
_cell.length_c   1.000
_cell.angle_alpha   90.00
_cell.angle_beta   90.00
_cell.angle_gamma   90.00
#
_symmetry.space_group_name_H-M   'P 1'
#
loop_
_entity.id
_entity.type
_entity.pdbx_description
1 polymer ?
#
loop_
_entity_poly.entity_id
_entity_poly.type
_entity_poly.pdbx_seq_one_letter_code
_entity_poly.pdbx_strand_id
1 'polypeptide(L)'
;MPLTFCPNCSNALTISRGPATLQQPLGVNRFECRTCPYQYVLDRTYFERTEMKRKEVADVMGGKDEWKNADSMASEYLLGSM
;
A
#
# COMPACT_ATOMS: atom_id res chain seq x y z
N MET A 1 7.68 -6.84 -8.73
CA MET A 1 7.70 -7.06 -10.19
C MET A 1 8.64 -6.02 -10.75
N PRO A 2 9.64 -6.37 -11.57
CA PRO A 2 10.54 -5.35 -12.11
C PRO A 2 9.74 -4.32 -12.91
N LEU A 3 10.18 -3.05 -12.88
CA LEU A 3 9.62 -2.00 -13.71
C LEU A 3 9.59 -2.47 -15.18
N THR A 4 8.41 -2.41 -15.81
CA THR A 4 8.23 -2.82 -17.20
C THR A 4 8.49 -1.65 -18.15
N PHE A 5 9.47 -1.83 -19.03
CA PHE A 5 9.87 -0.84 -20.04
C PHE A 5 9.44 -1.27 -21.44
N CYS A 6 9.17 -0.29 -22.30
CA CYS A 6 8.85 -0.53 -23.70
C CYS A 6 10.09 -1.04 -24.46
N PRO A 7 9.99 -2.13 -25.24
CA PRO A 7 11.14 -2.63 -26.02
C PRO A 7 11.55 -1.72 -27.18
N ASN A 8 10.65 -0.83 -27.63
CA ASN A 8 10.90 0.01 -28.81
C ASN A 8 11.52 1.38 -28.47
N CYS A 9 11.25 1.92 -27.29
CA CYS A 9 11.69 3.28 -26.92
C CYS A 9 12.16 3.41 -25.46
N SER A 10 12.25 2.28 -24.73
CA SER A 10 12.80 2.21 -23.37
C SER A 10 12.10 3.08 -22.32
N ASN A 11 10.93 3.63 -22.62
CA ASN A 11 10.12 4.37 -21.66
C ASN A 11 9.29 3.45 -20.76
N ALA A 12 8.95 3.94 -19.57
CA ALA A 12 8.09 3.22 -18.64
C ALA A 12 6.70 2.97 -19.23
N LEU A 13 6.21 1.74 -19.09
CA LEU A 13 4.87 1.37 -19.52
C LEU A 13 3.84 1.77 -18.46
N THR A 14 2.68 2.24 -18.91
CA THR A 14 1.53 2.57 -18.06
C THR A 14 0.41 1.57 -18.28
N ILE A 15 -0.42 1.32 -17.26
CA ILE A 15 -1.60 0.46 -17.42
C ILE A 15 -2.78 1.29 -17.91
N SER A 16 -3.44 0.83 -18.97
CA SER A 16 -4.68 1.41 -19.48
C SER A 16 -5.70 0.33 -19.86
N ARG A 17 -6.98 0.70 -19.97
CA ARG A 17 -8.03 -0.23 -20.38
C ARG A 17 -8.16 -0.25 -21.91
N GLY A 18 -8.07 -1.45 -22.48
CA GLY A 18 -8.33 -1.77 -23.89
C GLY A 18 -9.75 -1.41 -24.33
N PRO A 19 -9.98 -1.21 -25.64
CA PRO A 19 -11.34 -1.10 -26.16
C PRO A 19 -12.12 -2.39 -25.87
N ALA A 20 -13.43 -2.26 -25.74
CA ALA A 20 -14.33 -3.40 -25.61
C ALA A 20 -14.31 -4.22 -26.91
N THR A 21 -14.24 -5.54 -26.77
CA THR A 21 -14.37 -6.49 -27.89
C THR A 21 -15.58 -7.39 -27.64
N LEU A 22 -16.02 -8.14 -28.66
CA LEU A 22 -17.13 -9.08 -28.51
C LEU A 22 -16.86 -10.15 -27.44
N GLN A 23 -15.58 -10.52 -27.25
CA GLN A 23 -15.14 -11.49 -26.25
C GLN A 23 -14.96 -10.85 -24.86
N GLN A 24 -14.54 -9.58 -24.81
CA GLN A 24 -14.41 -8.81 -23.58
C GLN A 24 -15.17 -7.47 -23.69
N PRO A 25 -16.47 -7.47 -23.35
CA PRO A 25 -17.32 -6.28 -23.47
C PRO A 25 -16.91 -5.14 -22.52
N LEU A 26 -16.15 -5.45 -21.46
CA LEU A 26 -15.63 -4.47 -20.50
C LEU A 26 -14.22 -3.97 -20.87
N GLY A 27 -13.61 -4.52 -21.92
CA GLY A 27 -12.20 -4.29 -22.26
C GLY A 27 -11.23 -5.03 -21.34
N VAL A 28 -9.99 -5.22 -21.81
CA VAL A 28 -8.91 -5.87 -21.05
C VAL A 28 -7.84 -4.85 -20.71
N ASN A 29 -7.26 -4.92 -19.51
CA ASN A 29 -6.13 -4.06 -19.17
C ASN A 29 -4.94 -4.38 -20.08
N ARG A 30 -4.21 -3.36 -20.51
CA ARG A 30 -2.99 -3.48 -21.31
C ARG A 30 -1.89 -2.60 -20.74
N PHE A 31 -0.64 -3.00 -20.92
CA PHE A 31 0.48 -2.09 -20.86
C PHE A 31 0.53 -1.27 -22.14
N GLU A 32 0.62 0.04 -21.98
CA GLU A 32 0.64 1.02 -23.05
C GLU A 32 1.82 1.97 -22.85
N CYS A 33 2.59 2.17 -23.92
CA CYS A 33 3.59 3.21 -23.97
C CYS A 33 2.94 4.55 -24.36
N ARG A 34 3.33 5.64 -23.70
CA ARG A 34 2.81 6.99 -23.99
C ARG A 34 3.55 7.71 -25.13
N THR A 35 4.68 7.17 -25.58
CA THR A 35 5.54 7.80 -26.60
C THR A 35 5.57 7.05 -27.93
N CYS A 36 5.15 5.78 -27.97
CA CYS A 36 5.11 4.98 -29.20
C CYS A 36 3.88 4.06 -29.19
N PRO A 37 3.46 3.47 -30.33
CA PRO A 37 2.24 2.68 -30.43
C PRO A 37 2.35 1.27 -29.81
N TYR A 38 3.35 1.03 -28.95
CA TYR A 38 3.55 -0.27 -28.31
C TYR A 38 2.45 -0.55 -27.28
N GLN A 39 1.81 -1.70 -27.43
CA GLN A 39 0.76 -2.20 -26.55
C GLN A 39 0.98 -3.69 -26.25
N TYR A 40 0.74 -4.09 -25.01
CA TYR A 40 0.81 -5.48 -24.57
C TYR A 40 -0.39 -5.81 -23.68
N VAL A 41 -1.23 -6.75 -24.08
CA VAL A 41 -2.44 -7.14 -23.35
C VAL A 41 -2.06 -7.98 -22.13
N LEU A 42 -2.65 -7.68 -20.97
CA LEU A 42 -2.43 -8.44 -19.74
C LEU A 42 -3.26 -9.73 -19.79
N ASP A 43 -2.60 -10.84 -20.14
CA ASP A 43 -3.16 -12.18 -20.28
C ASP A 43 -3.18 -12.98 -18.96
N ARG A 44 -2.41 -12.52 -17.97
CA ARG A 44 -2.18 -13.18 -16.68
C ARG A 44 -2.33 -12.21 -15.52
N THR A 45 -2.38 -12.75 -14.32
CA THR A 45 -2.42 -11.95 -13.09
C THR A 45 -1.00 -11.50 -12.74
N TYR A 46 -0.78 -10.18 -12.72
CA TYR A 46 0.48 -9.56 -12.31
C TYR A 46 0.30 -8.91 -10.93
N PHE A 47 1.22 -9.16 -10.02
CA PHE A 47 1.20 -8.56 -8.68
C PHE A 47 2.62 -8.31 -8.18
N GLU A 48 2.75 -7.28 -7.35
CA GLU A 48 3.97 -6.95 -6.62
C GLU A 48 3.66 -6.92 -5.13
N ARG A 49 4.47 -7.62 -4.35
CA ARG A 49 4.36 -7.63 -2.89
C ARG A 49 5.54 -6.86 -2.33
N THR A 50 5.24 -5.79 -1.60
CA THR A 50 6.22 -5.04 -0.82
C THR A 50 5.90 -5.27 0.65
N GLU A 51 6.76 -6.00 1.35
CA GLU A 51 6.64 -6.21 2.78
C GLU A 51 7.08 -4.95 3.52
N MET A 52 6.12 -4.23 4.07
CA MET A 52 6.39 -3.02 4.84
C MET A 52 6.84 -3.41 6.25
N LYS A 53 8.05 -3.01 6.63
CA LYS A 53 8.49 -3.15 8.04
C LYS A 53 7.59 -2.28 8.90
N ARG A 54 7.03 -2.88 9.95
CA ARG A 54 6.31 -2.12 10.97
C ARG A 54 7.31 -1.16 11.61
N LYS A 55 6.93 0.12 11.73
CA LYS A 55 7.72 1.08 12.49
C LYS A 55 7.92 0.52 13.90
N GLU A 56 9.16 0.40 14.33
CA GLU A 56 9.48 0.08 15.71
C GLU A 56 8.85 1.18 16.57
N VAL A 57 8.02 0.78 17.52
CA VAL A 57 7.48 1.71 18.51
C VAL A 57 8.70 2.13 19.32
N ALA A 58 9.23 3.32 19.01
CA ALA A 58 10.19 3.97 19.89
C ALA A 58 9.54 4.03 21.27
N ASP A 59 10.31 3.71 22.30
CA ASP A 59 9.88 3.76 23.68
C ASP A 59 9.30 5.17 23.92
N VAL A 60 7.97 5.25 23.96
CA VAL A 60 7.27 6.51 24.20
C VAL A 60 7.59 6.80 25.65
N MET A 61 8.48 7.76 25.90
CA MET A 61 8.99 8.17 27.22
C MET A 61 8.02 7.81 28.34
N GLY A 62 8.28 6.63 28.93
CA GLY A 62 7.25 5.88 29.64
C GLY A 62 7.62 4.41 29.73
N GLY A 63 8.84 4.11 30.18
CA GLY A 63 9.22 2.75 30.55
C GLY A 63 8.22 2.19 31.58
N LYS A 64 8.16 0.86 31.72
CA LYS A 64 7.27 0.12 32.64
C LYS A 64 7.17 0.70 34.06
N ASP A 65 8.16 1.46 34.50
CA ASP A 65 8.21 2.09 35.82
C ASP A 65 7.37 3.37 35.95
N GLU A 66 7.14 4.11 34.86
CA GLU A 66 6.37 5.37 34.89
C GLU A 66 4.85 5.16 34.89
N TRP A 67 4.37 3.97 34.49
CA TRP A 67 2.94 3.62 34.52
C TRP A 67 2.47 3.05 35.87
N LYS A 68 3.36 2.77 36.82
CA LYS A 68 2.99 2.19 38.13
C LYS A 68 2.07 3.09 38.96
N ASN A 69 2.12 4.41 38.72
CA ASN A 69 1.36 5.39 39.49
C ASN A 69 0.04 5.79 38.83
N ALA A 70 -0.27 5.28 37.62
CA ALA A 70 -1.52 5.62 36.93
C ALA A 70 -2.74 4.98 37.62
N ASP A 71 -2.60 3.77 38.18
CA ASP A 71 -3.68 3.06 38.86
C ASP A 71 -4.01 3.62 40.26
N SER A 72 -3.04 4.24 40.94
CA SER A 72 -3.24 4.78 42.30
C SER A 72 -4.05 6.08 42.34
N MET A 73 -4.09 6.84 41.24
CA MET A 73 -4.77 8.15 41.20
C MET A 73 -6.30 8.02 41.13
N ALA A 74 -6.83 6.89 40.67
CA ALA A 74 -8.29 6.66 40.61
C ALA A 74 -8.91 6.38 41.98
N SER A 75 -8.12 5.86 42.93
CA SER A 75 -8.61 5.45 44.26
C SER A 75 -8.65 6.60 45.27
N GLU A 76 -7.83 7.63 45.12
CA GLU A 76 -7.66 8.67 46.15
C GLU A 76 -8.78 9.72 46.12
N TYR A 77 -9.41 9.95 44.96
CA TYR A 77 -10.53 10.89 44.82
C TYR A 77 -11.85 10.42 45.46
N LEU A 78 -11.99 9.13 45.78
CA LEU A 78 -13.22 8.58 46.42
C LEU A 78 -13.17 8.59 47.96
N LEU A 79 -12.00 8.80 48.56
CA LEU A 79 -11.83 8.87 50.02
C LEU A 79 -11.82 10.30 50.57
N GLY A 80 -11.65 11.31 49.71
CA GLY A 80 -11.63 12.73 50.10
C GLY A 80 -12.98 13.44 50.09
N SER A 81 -14.09 12.72 49.83
CA SER A 81 -15.45 13.29 49.81
C SER A 81 -16.37 12.71 50.90
N MET A 82 -15.81 12.41 52.08
CA MET A 82 -16.55 12.22 53.33
C MET A 82 -16.00 13.14 54.41
#